data_AF-A0AA41BIZ9-F1
#
_entry.id   AF-A0AA41BIZ9-F1
#
_cell.length_a   1.000
_cell.length_b   1.000
_cell.length_c   1.000
_cell.angle_alpha   90.00
_cell.angle_beta   90.00
_cell.angle_gamma   90.00
#
_symmetry.space_group_name_H-M   'P 1'
#
loop_
_entity.id
_entity.type
_entity.pdbx_description
1 polymer ?
#
loop_
_entity_poly.entity_id
_entity_poly.type
_entity_poly.pdbx_seq_one_letter_code
_entity_poly.pdbx_strand_id
1 'polypeptide(L)' 'TYEMTWKINRRQNLISRELKFEPNPMTDKYPYYLQESS' A
#
# COMPACT_ATOMS: atom_id res chain seq x y z
N THR A 1 8.66 -4.63 2.32
CA THR A 1 8.17 -5.63 1.36
C THR A 1 6.76 -5.27 0.93
N TYR A 2 6.42 -5.54 -0.33
CA TYR A 2 5.08 -5.33 -0.86
C TYR A 2 4.31 -6.64 -0.82
N GLU A 3 3.11 -6.64 -0.26
CA GLU A 3 2.22 -7.80 -0.29
C GLU A 3 0.88 -7.39 -0.89
N MET A 4 0.45 -8.14 -1.90
CA MET A 4 -0.81 -7.94 -2.59
C MET A 4 -1.70 -9.15 -2.38
N THR A 5 -2.88 -8.96 -1.79
CA THR A 5 -3.86 -10.03 -1.61
C THR A 5 -5.11 -9.75 -2.42
N TRP A 6 -5.52 -10.71 -3.23
CA TRP A 6 -6.77 -10.67 -3.99
C TRP A 6 -7.84 -11.51 -3.30
N LYS A 7 -9.07 -10.99 -3.22
CA LYS A 7 -10.22 -11.70 -2.64
C LYS A 7 -11.34 -11.73 -3.66
N ILE A 8 -11.93 -12.92 -3.85
CA ILE A 8 -13.07 -13.12 -4.75
C ILE A 8 -14.26 -13.56 -3.90
N ASN A 9 -15.31 -12.74 -3.89
CA ASN A 9 -16.60 -13.10 -3.32
C ASN A 9 -17.60 -13.42 -4.44
N ARG A 10 -17.76 -14.72 -4.74
CA ARG A 10 -18.66 -15.19 -5.81
C ARG A 10 -20.14 -14.96 -5.52
N ARG A 11 -20.55 -14.93 -4.24
CA ARG A 11 -21.96 -14.69 -3.85
C ARG A 11 -22.40 -13.26 -4.17
N GLN A 12 -21.47 -12.32 -4.09
CA GLN A 12 -21.70 -10.90 -4.39
C GLN A 12 -21.15 -10.49 -5.77
N ASN A 13 -20.59 -11.44 -6.54
CA ASN A 13 -19.84 -11.19 -7.77
C ASN A 13 -18.82 -10.03 -7.62
N LEU A 14 -18.13 -10.00 -6.48
CA LEU A 14 -17.22 -8.92 -6.12
C LEU A 14 -15.79 -9.43 -6.12
N ILE A 15 -14.89 -8.68 -6.77
CA ILE A 15 -13.45 -8.85 -6.69
C ILE A 15 -12.90 -7.64 -5.95
N SER A 16 -12.14 -7.89 -4.89
CA SER A 16 -11.45 -6.85 -4.12
C SER A 16 -9.99 -7.18 -3.93
N ARG A 17 -9.21 -6.17 -3.56
CA ARG A 17 -7.78 -6.28 -3.37
C ARG A 17 -7.33 -5.44 -2.21
N GLU A 18 -6.48 -6.01 -1.38
CA GLU A 18 -5.81 -5.33 -0.28
C GLU A 18 -4.32 -5.29 -0.57
N LEU A 19 -3.73 -4.10 -0.39
CA LEU A 19 -2.32 -3.85 -0.59
C LEU A 19 -1.73 -3.49 0.76
N LYS A 20 -0.78 -4.31 1.22
CA LYS A 20 -0.03 -4.07 2.44
C LYS A 20 1.37 -3.60 2.08
N PHE A 21 1.77 -2.53 2.74
CA PHE A 21 3.08 -1.96 2.62
C PHE A 21 3.75 -2.02 3.98
N GLU A 22 4.89 -2.70 4.04
CA GLU A 22 5.85 -2.35 5.09
C GLU A 22 6.42 -0.96 4.78
N PRO A 23 6.66 -0.12 5.80
CA PRO A 23 7.35 1.14 5.61
C PRO A 23 8.65 0.91 4.84
N ASN A 24 8.95 1.77 3.87
CA ASN A 24 10.21 1.63 3.14
C ASN A 24 11.36 1.80 4.15
N PRO A 25 12.33 0.86 4.26
CA PRO A 25 13.47 1.04 5.16
C PRO A 25 14.33 2.25 4.79
N MET A 26 14.20 2.77 3.56
CA MET A 26 14.82 4.04 3.17
C MET A 26 14.13 5.26 3.78
N THR A 27 12.91 5.15 4.32
CA THR A 27 12.20 6.27 4.96
C THR A 27 12.91 6.75 6.22
N ASP A 28 13.57 5.84 6.97
CA ASP A 28 14.40 6.20 8.12
C ASP A 28 15.73 6.86 7.72
N LYS A 29 16.30 6.47 6.57
CA LYS A 29 17.60 6.98 6.10
C LYS A 29 17.50 8.25 5.27
N TYR A 30 16.43 8.39 4.50
CA TYR A 30 16.16 9.52 3.62
C TYR A 30 14.68 9.86 3.74
N PRO A 31 14.29 10.61 4.79
CA PRO A 31 12.93 11.09 4.91
C PRO A 31 12.64 11.98 3.69
N TYR A 32 11.64 11.60 2.90
CA TYR A 32 11.11 12.48 1.86
C TYR A 32 10.42 13.65 2.57
N TYR A 33 11.13 14.76 2.72
CA TYR A 33 10.48 16.03 3.01
C TYR A 33 9.69 16.39 1.75
N LEU A 34 8.42 15.99 1.70
CA LEU A 34 7.45 16.65 0.85
C LEU A 34 7.40 18.09 1.36
N GLN A 35 8.14 18.98 0.70
CA GLN A 35 8.00 20.40 0.94
C GLN A 35 6.53 20.71 0.65
N GLU A 36 5.76 21.04 1.69
CA GLU A 36 4.40 21.52 1.50
C GLU A 36 4.49 22.75 0.61
N SER A 37 3.99 22.61 -0.62
CA SER A 37 3.83 23.73 -1.54
C SER A 37 2.90 24.74 -0.86
N SER A 38 3.47 25.89 -0.46
CA SER A 38 2.75 27.02 0.12
C SER A 38 1.82 27.69 -0.89
#